data_AF-A0A2X3DPS6-F1
#
_entry.id   AF-A0A2X3DPS6-F1
#
_cell.length_a   1.000
_cell.length_b   1.000
_cell.length_c   1.000
_cell.angle_alpha   90.00
_cell.angle_beta   90.00
_cell.angle_gamma   90.00
#
_symmetry.space_group_name_H-M   'P 1'
#
loop_
_entity.id
_entity.type
_entity.pdbx_description
1 polymer ?
#
loop_
_entity_poly.entity_id
_entity_poly.type
_entity_poly.pdbx_seq_one_letter_code
_entity_poly.pdbx_strand_id
1 'polypeptide(L)' 'MVMSYGNSEEESMEHTGTQLRIAAYGPHAANVVGLTDQTDLFSTMKAALSLK' A
#
# COMPACT_ATOMS: atom_id res chain seq x y z
N MET A 1 -6.17 -13.92 -5.22
CA MET A 1 -7.01 -13.21 -4.23
C MET A 1 -6.34 -13.40 -2.89
N VAL A 2 -5.89 -12.32 -2.25
CA VAL A 2 -5.35 -12.37 -0.89
C VAL A 2 -6.50 -11.99 0.03
N MET A 3 -6.91 -12.90 0.91
CA MET A 3 -7.97 -12.65 1.89
C MET A 3 -7.31 -12.47 3.25
N SER A 4 -7.53 -11.33 3.87
CA SER A 4 -7.27 -11.16 5.31
C SER A 4 -8.40 -11.82 6.08
N TYR A 5 -8.07 -12.70 7.02
CA TYR A 5 -9.03 -13.37 7.89
C TYR A 5 -8.67 -13.06 9.34
N GLY A 6 -9.55 -12.33 10.04
CA GLY A 6 -9.41 -12.06 11.46
C GLY A 6 -10.00 -13.20 12.29
N ASN A 7 -9.18 -13.84 13.12
CA ASN A 7 -9.60 -14.90 14.04
C ASN A 7 -9.29 -14.49 15.50
N SER A 8 -9.61 -13.25 15.88
CA SER A 8 -9.38 -12.80 17.26
C SER A 8 -10.31 -13.55 18.21
N GLU A 9 -9.74 -14.13 19.26
CA GLU A 9 -10.46 -14.76 20.37
C GLU A 9 -10.65 -13.77 21.55
N GLU A 10 -10.09 -12.56 21.44
CA GLU A 10 -10.17 -11.49 22.46
C GLU A 10 -11.18 -10.39 22.06
N GLU A 11 -11.52 -9.49 22.99
CA GLU A 11 -12.54 -8.45 22.79
C GLU A 11 -12.20 -7.42 21.69
N SER A 12 -10.94 -7.35 21.24
CA SER A 12 -10.49 -6.40 20.22
C SER A 12 -10.06 -7.10 18.93
N MET A 13 -10.49 -6.54 17.80
CA MET A 13 -10.01 -6.95 16.47
C MET A 13 -8.70 -6.23 16.15
N GLU A 14 -7.63 -6.99 15.95
CA GLU A 14 -6.31 -6.43 15.64
C GLU A 14 -6.08 -6.17 14.15
N HIS A 15 -5.02 -5.41 13.86
CA HIS A 15 -4.49 -5.28 12.51
C HIS A 15 -3.89 -6.60 12.02
N THR A 16 -3.91 -6.81 10.70
CA THR A 16 -3.26 -7.97 10.08
C THR A 16 -2.13 -7.49 9.17
N GLY A 17 -1.03 -8.25 9.10
CA GLY A 17 0.14 -7.93 8.27
C GLY A 17 0.00 -8.29 6.79
N THR A 18 -1.21 -8.49 6.28
CA THR A 18 -1.41 -8.84 4.88
C THR A 18 -1.02 -7.68 3.96
N GLN A 19 -0.41 -8.00 2.83
CA GLN A 19 -0.26 -7.03 1.74
C GLN A 19 -1.63 -6.51 1.27
N LEU A 20 -1.71 -5.22 0.98
CA LEU A 20 -2.91 -4.52 0.53
C LEU A 20 -2.73 -3.97 -0.89
N ARG A 21 -3.85 -3.73 -1.58
CA ARG A 21 -3.85 -3.19 -2.95
C ARG A 21 -3.73 -1.67 -2.93
N ILE A 22 -2.90 -1.14 -3.83
CA ILE A 22 -2.76 0.29 -4.12
C ILE A 22 -3.12 0.50 -5.59
N ALA A 23 -3.87 1.56 -5.89
CA ALA A 23 -4.19 1.98 -7.24
C ALA A 23 -3.84 3.46 -7.41
N ALA A 24 -3.34 3.83 -8.58
CA ALA A 24 -2.97 5.21 -8.91
C ALA A 24 -3.45 5.56 -10.32
N TYR A 25 -3.57 6.86 -10.58
CA TYR A 25 -3.95 7.40 -11.89
C TYR A 25 -3.14 8.67 -12.20
N GLY A 26 -2.84 8.89 -13.49
CA GLY A 26 -2.08 10.04 -13.96
C GLY A 26 -0.57 9.79 -14.09
N PRO A 27 0.24 10.85 -14.20
CA PRO A 27 1.69 10.75 -14.27
C PRO A 27 2.26 9.94 -13.09
N HIS A 28 3.25 9.08 -13.36
CA HIS A 28 3.89 8.19 -12.38
C HIS A 28 3.00 7.06 -11.81
N ALA A 29 1.77 6.87 -12.28
CA ALA A 29 0.90 5.77 -11.82
C ALA A 29 1.47 4.37 -12.06
N ALA A 30 2.38 4.19 -13.03
CA ALA A 30 3.06 2.91 -13.25
C ALA A 30 3.92 2.47 -12.05
N ASN A 31 4.32 3.39 -11.16
CA ASN A 31 5.19 3.11 -10.03
C ASN A 31 4.50 2.33 -8.89
N VAL A 32 3.17 2.18 -8.91
CA VAL A 32 2.43 1.32 -7.96
C VAL A 32 2.09 -0.05 -8.52
N VAL A 33 2.56 -0.36 -9.73
CA VAL A 33 2.34 -1.67 -10.37
C VAL A 33 3.34 -2.68 -9.81
N GLY A 34 2.84 -3.84 -9.38
CA GLY A 34 3.66 -4.92 -8.83
C GLY A 34 3.61 -4.97 -7.31
N LEU A 35 4.70 -5.45 -6.69
CA LEU A 35 4.89 -5.44 -5.25
C LEU A 35 5.87 -4.32 -4.89
N THR A 36 5.40 -3.36 -4.12
CA THR A 36 6.18 -2.21 -3.63
C THR A 36 6.12 -2.16 -2.11
N ASP A 37 7.07 -1.49 -1.48
CA ASP A 37 7.01 -1.18 -0.06
C ASP A 37 6.21 0.09 0.18
N GLN A 38 5.62 0.24 1.38
CA GLN A 38 4.85 1.44 1.73
C GLN A 38 5.70 2.73 1.63
N THR A 39 7.01 2.63 1.80
CA THR A 39 7.94 3.76 1.65
C THR A 39 8.11 4.21 0.20
N ASP A 40 7.86 3.35 -0.80
CA ASP A 40 7.97 3.72 -2.21
C ASP A 40 6.91 4.75 -2.63
N LEU A 41 5.79 4.82 -1.91
CA LEU A 41 4.79 5.86 -2.12
C LEU A 41 5.35 7.26 -1.87
N PHE A 42 6.20 7.43 -0.86
CA PHE A 42 6.85 8.72 -0.61
C PHE A 42 7.72 9.14 -1.79
N SER A 43 8.58 8.23 -2.27
CA SER A 43 9.44 8.49 -3.42
C SER A 43 8.63 8.75 -4.70
N THR A 44 7.53 8.02 -4.89
CA THR A 44 6.60 8.20 -6.01
C THR A 44 5.97 9.59 -5.99
N MET A 45 5.45 10.03 -4.84
CA MET A 45 4.87 11.37 -4.69
C MET A 45 5.92 12.47 -4.84
N LYS A 46 7.10 12.30 -4.24
CA LYS A 46 8.22 13.24 -4.34
C LYS A 46 8.64 13.44 -5.79
N ALA A 47 8.76 12.36 -6.57
CA ALA A 47 9.08 12.42 -7.99
C ALA A 47 7.96 13.07 -8.80
N ALA A 48 6.70 12.68 -8.57
CA ALA A 48 5.55 13.25 -9.28
C ALA A 48 5.38 14.76 -9.07
N LEU A 49 5.75 15.25 -7.87
CA LEU A 49 5.72 16.67 -7.53
C LEU A 49 7.05 17.40 -7.80
N SER A 50 8.08 16.69 -8.29
CA SER A 50 9.42 17.24 -8.55
C SER A 50 10.04 17.97 -7.35
N LEU A 51 9.92 17.36 -6.16
CA LEU A 51 10.41 17.92 -4.90
C LEU A 51 11.82 17.39 -4.55
N LYS A 52 12.64 18.24 -3.93
CA LYS A 52 14.02 17.92 -3.52
C LYS A 52 14.09 17.22 -2.17
#